data_AF-A0A2G2ZLL8-F1
#
_entry.id   AF-A0A2G2ZLL8-F1
#
_cell.length_a   1.000
_cell.length_b   1.000
_cell.length_c   1.000
_cell.angle_alpha   90.00
_cell.angle_beta   90.00
_cell.angle_gamma   90.00
#
_symmetry.space_group_name_H-M   'P 1'
#
loop_
_entity.id
_entity.type
_entity.pdbx_description
1 polymer ?
#
loop_
_entity_poly.entity_id
_entity_poly.type
_entity_poly.pdbx_seq_one_letter_code
_entity_poly.pdbx_strand_id
1 'polypeptide(L)'
;MVGLEFLDLSHNNISGIIPKSLEKLQNLKYFNVSVNKLICKRDPPQAESLSAITRERISYYELLQETDALCENNLIGSGSFGCVYKGILRSETSIAVKVFNLQLDAAFKSFDTECEVLHSLRHRNHVKVITSCSNLDFKALVLEYIPNGSLENNVLLDEDMVAHLSDFGFSKLLGEDESELYTKTLASLGYIAPDYGQDGLVSTKCDVHSYGIMLLETFTRRKPSE
;
A
#
# COMPACT_ATOMS: atom_id res chain seq x y z
N MET A 1 -25.32 23.64 -9.90
CA MET A 1 -26.04 22.66 -9.06
C MET A 1 -25.03 22.18 -8.02
N VAL A 2 -25.30 22.35 -6.73
CA VAL A 2 -24.35 21.93 -5.68
C VAL A 2 -24.44 20.40 -5.59
N GLY A 3 -23.33 19.70 -5.85
CA GLY A 3 -23.25 18.25 -5.72
C GLY A 3 -23.04 17.84 -4.26
N LEU A 4 -23.51 16.66 -3.87
CA LEU A 4 -23.22 16.11 -2.55
C LEU A 4 -21.74 15.71 -2.49
N GLU A 5 -20.94 16.44 -1.71
CA GLU A 5 -19.49 16.17 -1.56
C GLU A 5 -19.16 15.31 -0.33
N PHE A 6 -19.98 15.39 0.72
CA PHE A 6 -19.74 14.73 2.01
C PHE A 6 -21.00 14.00 2.47
N LEU A 7 -20.89 12.71 2.76
CA LEU A 7 -21.97 11.88 3.28
C LEU A 7 -21.45 10.99 4.43
N ASP A 8 -21.79 11.37 5.66
CA ASP A 8 -21.58 10.53 6.84
C ASP A 8 -22.92 9.96 7.33
N LEU A 9 -23.05 8.65 7.24
CA LEU A 9 -24.17 7.86 7.76
C LEU A 9 -23.68 6.84 8.79
N SER A 10 -22.49 7.03 9.36
CA SER A 10 -21.94 6.10 10.33
C SER A 10 -22.76 6.02 11.61
N HIS A 11 -22.61 4.94 12.38
CA HIS A 11 -23.26 4.74 13.69
C HIS A 11 -24.80 4.76 13.63
N ASN A 12 -25.35 4.21 12.55
CA ASN A 12 -26.79 4.08 12.37
C ASN A 12 -27.19 2.59 12.38
N ASN A 13 -28.50 2.35 12.32
CA ASN A 13 -29.05 1.00 12.25
C ASN A 13 -29.37 0.58 10.81
N ILE A 14 -28.70 1.16 9.81
CA ILE A 14 -28.99 0.92 8.39
C ILE A 14 -28.58 -0.51 8.05
N SER A 15 -29.50 -1.29 7.50
CA SER A 15 -29.25 -2.68 7.10
C SER A 15 -29.50 -2.90 5.61
N GLY A 16 -28.94 -3.98 5.05
CA GLY A 16 -29.13 -4.34 3.66
C GLY A 16 -27.93 -4.01 2.79
N ILE A 17 -28.09 -4.02 1.46
CA ILE A 17 -26.99 -3.87 0.51
C ILE A 17 -26.80 -2.39 0.17
N ILE A 18 -25.54 -1.94 0.05
CA ILE A 18 -25.22 -0.59 -0.46
C ILE A 18 -25.74 -0.48 -1.91
N PRO A 19 -26.70 0.43 -2.20
CA PRO A 19 -27.28 0.54 -3.53
C PRO A 19 -26.24 0.97 -4.59
N LYS A 20 -26.17 0.25 -5.72
CA LYS A 20 -25.31 0.63 -6.87
C LYS A 20 -25.58 2.04 -7.40
N SER A 21 -26.76 2.59 -7.16
CA SER A 21 -27.09 3.98 -7.52
C SER A 21 -26.18 5.02 -6.85
N LEU A 22 -25.52 4.69 -5.73
CA LEU A 22 -24.55 5.56 -5.09
C LEU A 22 -23.32 5.84 -5.98
N GLU A 23 -23.01 4.97 -6.94
CA GLU A 23 -21.96 5.20 -7.96
C GLU A 23 -22.23 6.43 -8.83
N LYS A 24 -23.48 6.89 -8.91
CA LYS A 24 -23.86 8.10 -9.67
C LYS A 24 -23.48 9.40 -8.97
N LEU A 25 -23.05 9.35 -7.71
CA LEU A 25 -22.64 10.53 -6.95
C LEU A 25 -21.19 10.91 -7.30
N GLN A 26 -20.98 11.39 -8.53
CA GLN A 26 -19.65 11.70 -9.08
C GLN A 26 -18.90 12.82 -8.34
N ASN A 27 -19.62 13.65 -7.56
CA ASN A 27 -19.02 14.73 -6.77
C ASN A 27 -18.72 14.32 -5.32
N LEU A 28 -19.03 13.08 -4.93
CA LEU A 28 -18.87 12.61 -3.55
C LEU A 28 -17.39 12.36 -3.27
N LYS A 29 -16.83 13.13 -2.34
CA LYS A 29 -15.43 13.04 -1.90
C LYS A 29 -15.28 12.22 -0.62
N TYR A 30 -16.32 12.23 0.23
CA TYR A 30 -16.34 11.48 1.48
C TYR A 30 -17.63 10.68 1.62
N PHE A 31 -17.48 9.39 1.93
CA PHE A 31 -18.57 8.47 2.16
C PHE A 31 -18.26 7.56 3.35
N ASN A 32 -18.97 7.76 4.46
CA ASN A 32 -18.82 6.93 5.65
C ASN A 32 -20.15 6.26 5.97
N VAL A 33 -20.17 4.93 5.90
CA VAL A 33 -21.30 4.09 6.31
C VAL A 33 -20.89 3.07 7.36
N SER A 34 -19.77 3.30 8.05
CA SER A 34 -19.25 2.43 9.09
C SER A 34 -20.25 2.29 10.26
N VAL A 35 -20.12 1.22 11.05
CA VAL A 35 -20.99 0.99 12.22
C VAL A 35 -22.48 1.00 11.83
N ASN A 36 -22.79 0.26 10.76
CA ASN A 36 -24.14 -0.07 10.30
C ASN A 36 -24.24 -1.59 10.08
N LYS A 37 -25.42 -2.10 9.73
CA LYS A 37 -25.72 -3.52 9.46
C LYS A 37 -25.71 -3.84 7.95
N LEU A 38 -24.82 -3.21 7.21
CA LEU A 38 -24.76 -3.32 5.74
C LEU A 38 -24.08 -4.63 5.30
N ILE A 39 -24.59 -5.23 4.23
CA ILE A 39 -24.10 -6.49 3.64
C ILE A 39 -23.62 -6.27 2.21
N CYS A 40 -22.46 -6.82 1.85
CA CYS A 40 -22.01 -6.83 0.45
C CYS A 40 -22.69 -7.97 -0.30
N LYS A 41 -23.27 -7.68 -1.47
CA LYS A 41 -23.70 -8.71 -2.41
C LYS A 41 -22.43 -9.29 -3.05
N ARG A 42 -21.96 -10.43 -2.56
CA ARG A 42 -20.96 -11.23 -3.29
C ARG A 42 -21.69 -12.01 -4.37
N ASP A 43 -21.18 -11.98 -5.60
CA ASP A 43 -21.55 -12.99 -6.57
C ASP A 43 -21.24 -14.37 -5.97
N PRO A 44 -22.11 -15.38 -6.12
CA PRO A 44 -21.89 -16.68 -5.49
C PRO A 44 -20.56 -17.25 -5.98
N PRO A 45 -19.63 -17.63 -5.09
CA PRO A 45 -18.40 -18.28 -5.50
C PRO A 45 -18.76 -19.63 -6.13
N GLN A 46 -18.33 -19.86 -7.37
CA GLN A 46 -18.20 -21.23 -7.86
C GLN A 46 -17.27 -21.97 -6.89
N ALA A 47 -17.68 -23.17 -6.50
CA ALA A 47 -17.02 -23.95 -5.47
C ALA A 47 -15.61 -24.37 -5.90
N GLU A 48 -14.63 -23.53 -5.61
CA GLU A 48 -13.24 -23.93 -5.49
C GLU A 48 -12.84 -23.85 -4.02
N SER A 49 -12.62 -25.02 -3.44
CA SER A 49 -12.09 -25.23 -2.10
C SER A 49 -10.62 -24.82 -2.06
N LEU A 50 -10.35 -23.56 -1.73
CA LEU A 50 -9.10 -23.11 -1.13
C LEU A 50 -9.49 -22.12 -0.05
N SER A 51 -8.86 -22.21 1.13
CA SER A 51 -9.04 -21.33 2.30
C SER A 51 -9.20 -19.88 1.87
N ALA A 52 -10.45 -19.46 1.69
CA ALA A 52 -10.76 -18.13 1.21
C ALA A 52 -10.39 -17.18 2.33
N ILE A 53 -9.21 -16.58 2.23
CA ILE A 53 -8.78 -15.47 3.07
C ILE A 53 -9.86 -14.41 2.91
N THR A 54 -10.82 -14.40 3.82
CA THR A 54 -11.74 -13.29 3.99
C THR A 54 -10.87 -12.08 4.24
N ARG A 55 -10.82 -11.13 3.30
CA ARG A 55 -10.19 -9.82 3.53
C ARG A 55 -10.81 -9.24 4.80
N GLU A 56 -10.08 -9.32 5.90
CA GLU A 56 -10.50 -8.83 7.20
C GLU A 56 -10.56 -7.31 7.09
N ARG A 57 -11.76 -6.74 7.25
CA ARG A 57 -11.93 -5.29 7.21
C ARG A 57 -11.58 -4.77 8.61
N ILE A 58 -10.49 -4.02 8.69
CA ILE A 58 -10.01 -3.41 9.93
C ILE A 58 -10.48 -1.95 9.93
N SER A 59 -11.26 -1.55 10.94
CA SER A 59 -11.67 -0.16 11.12
C SER A 59 -10.51 0.71 11.61
N TYR A 60 -10.64 2.04 11.47
CA TYR A 60 -9.65 3.00 11.97
C TYR A 60 -9.39 2.84 13.48
N TYR A 61 -10.45 2.65 14.27
CA TYR A 61 -10.33 2.49 15.73
C TYR A 61 -9.67 1.18 16.13
N GLU A 62 -9.97 0.09 15.41
CA GLU A 62 -9.25 -1.18 15.61
C GLU A 62 -7.78 -0.98 15.27
N LEU A 63 -7.45 -0.39 14.12
CA LEU A 63 -6.07 -0.15 13.72
C LEU A 63 -5.27 0.63 14.79
N LEU A 64 -5.88 1.65 15.39
CA LEU A 64 -5.27 2.38 16.51
C LEU A 64 -5.05 1.48 17.73
N GLN A 65 -6.03 0.64 18.10
CA GLN A 65 -5.86 -0.29 19.23
C GLN A 65 -4.73 -1.30 18.97
N GLU A 66 -4.71 -1.91 17.78
CA GLU A 66 -3.74 -2.94 17.41
C GLU A 66 -2.30 -2.38 17.24
N THR A 67 -2.14 -1.06 17.15
CA THR A 67 -0.84 -0.37 17.00
C THR A 67 -0.43 0.45 18.23
N ASP A 68 -1.17 0.34 19.35
CA ASP A 68 -1.00 1.16 20.56
C ASP A 68 -1.03 2.67 20.23
N ALA A 69 -2.10 3.10 19.57
CA ALA A 69 -2.33 4.46 19.10
C ALA A 69 -1.20 5.02 18.21
N LEU A 70 -0.60 4.16 17.37
CA LEU A 70 0.56 4.50 16.53
C LEU A 70 1.75 5.03 17.36
N CYS A 71 2.01 4.37 18.50
CA CYS A 71 3.11 4.72 19.40
C CYS A 71 4.46 4.70 18.68
N GLU A 72 5.33 5.65 19.00
CA GLU A 72 6.70 5.70 18.46
C GLU A 72 7.52 4.46 18.81
N ASN A 73 7.23 3.80 19.92
CA ASN A 73 7.87 2.52 20.29
C ASN A 73 7.60 1.41 19.26
N ASN A 74 6.51 1.52 18.51
CA ASN A 74 6.13 0.59 17.46
C ASN A 74 6.59 1.04 16.06
N LEU A 75 7.30 2.17 15.93
CA LEU A 75 7.80 2.65 14.65
C LEU A 75 8.91 1.72 14.15
N ILE A 76 8.70 1.11 12.98
CA ILE A 76 9.65 0.19 12.35
C ILE A 76 10.27 0.74 11.06
N GLY A 77 9.76 1.86 10.55
CA GLY A 77 10.35 2.54 9.40
C GLY A 77 9.78 3.94 9.19
N SER A 78 10.58 4.83 8.63
CA SER A 78 10.13 6.14 8.14
C SER A 78 10.65 6.36 6.73
N GLY A 79 9.79 6.87 5.86
CA GLY A 79 10.10 7.11 4.45
C GLY A 79 9.57 8.45 3.98
N SER A 80 9.74 8.73 2.69
CA SER A 80 9.32 9.99 2.06
C SER A 80 7.83 10.28 2.19
N PHE A 81 7.00 9.24 2.27
CA PHE A 81 5.55 9.35 2.24
C PHE A 81 4.87 9.09 3.58
N GLY A 82 5.62 8.74 4.62
CA GLY A 82 5.05 8.49 5.92
C GLY A 82 5.85 7.51 6.77
N CYS A 83 5.16 6.87 7.70
CA CYS A 83 5.74 6.04 8.75
C CYS A 83 5.12 4.65 8.74
N VAL A 84 5.91 3.64 9.09
CA VAL A 84 5.47 2.25 9.20
C VAL A 84 5.53 1.84 10.67
N TYR A 85 4.40 1.38 11.20
CA TYR A 85 4.27 0.93 12.58
C TYR A 85 4.02 -0.58 12.62
N LYS A 86 4.61 -1.27 13.59
CA LYS A 86 4.23 -2.64 13.92
C LYS A 86 2.94 -2.65 14.71
N GLY A 87 2.06 -3.60 14.40
CA GLY A 87 0.88 -3.91 15.19
C GLY A 87 0.67 -5.40 15.33
N ILE A 88 -0.26 -5.77 16.20
CA ILE A 88 -0.68 -7.16 16.40
C ILE A 88 -2.21 -7.14 16.39
N LEU A 89 -2.82 -7.86 15.45
CA LEU A 89 -4.28 -8.02 15.41
C LEU A 89 -4.77 -8.90 16.56
N ARG A 90 -6.06 -8.81 16.90
CA ARG A 90 -6.74 -9.71 17.86
C ARG A 90 -6.56 -11.21 17.60
N SER A 91 -6.30 -11.58 16.34
CA SER A 91 -5.96 -12.93 15.92
C SER A 91 -4.50 -13.32 16.20
N GLU A 92 -3.75 -12.50 16.93
CA GLU A 92 -2.31 -12.58 17.20
C GLU A 92 -1.44 -12.47 15.94
N THR A 93 -2.02 -12.05 14.82
CA THR A 93 -1.29 -11.84 13.57
C THR A 93 -0.49 -10.54 13.64
N SER A 94 0.83 -10.62 13.49
CA SER A 94 1.69 -9.44 13.38
C SER A 94 1.48 -8.73 12.04
N ILE A 95 1.35 -7.40 12.09
CA ILE A 95 1.10 -6.56 10.92
C ILE A 95 2.05 -5.37 10.86
N ALA A 96 2.26 -4.86 9.65
CA ALA A 96 2.91 -3.58 9.39
C ALA A 96 1.87 -2.58 8.86
N VAL A 97 1.83 -1.40 9.46
CA VAL A 97 0.86 -0.34 9.16
C VAL A 97 1.60 0.86 8.61
N LYS A 98 1.57 1.03 7.29
CA LYS A 98 2.15 2.20 6.61
C LYS A 98 1.13 3.34 6.63
N VAL A 99 1.35 4.33 7.49
CA VAL A 99 0.55 5.54 7.62
C VAL A 99 1.13 6.64 6.75
N PHE A 100 0.32 7.21 5.87
CA PHE A 100 0.75 8.22 4.91
C PHE A 100 0.65 9.64 5.49
N ASN A 101 1.64 10.47 5.22
CA ASN A 101 1.66 11.87 5.62
C ASN A 101 0.82 12.71 4.65
N LEU A 102 -0.45 12.95 5.01
CA LEU A 102 -1.39 13.71 4.18
C LEU A 102 -1.07 15.20 4.05
N GLN A 103 -0.05 15.73 4.72
CA GLN A 103 0.41 17.11 4.45
C GLN A 103 1.26 17.19 3.16
N LEU A 104 1.64 16.04 2.59
CA LEU A 104 2.40 15.94 1.36
C LEU A 104 1.49 15.44 0.23
N ASP A 105 1.20 16.30 -0.75
CA ASP A 105 0.41 15.93 -1.95
C ASP A 105 0.95 14.66 -2.65
N ALA A 106 2.27 14.47 -2.64
CA ALA A 106 2.90 13.29 -3.22
C ALA A 106 2.55 12.00 -2.45
N ALA A 107 2.31 12.07 -1.14
CA ALA A 107 1.93 10.92 -0.33
C ALA A 107 0.49 10.45 -0.60
N PHE A 108 -0.42 11.36 -0.94
CA PHE A 108 -1.77 10.98 -1.42
C PHE A 108 -1.69 10.15 -2.70
N LYS A 109 -0.94 10.64 -3.70
CA LYS A 109 -0.75 9.92 -4.96
C LYS A 109 -0.04 8.57 -4.75
N SER A 110 0.92 8.54 -3.84
CA SER A 110 1.63 7.32 -3.44
C SER A 110 0.67 6.29 -2.83
N PHE A 111 -0.25 6.70 -1.95
CA PHE A 111 -1.26 5.80 -1.41
C PHE A 111 -2.17 5.21 -2.49
N ASP A 112 -2.66 6.04 -3.42
CA ASP A 112 -3.55 5.58 -4.50
C ASP A 112 -2.80 4.62 -5.43
N THR A 113 -1.56 4.96 -5.79
CA THR A 113 -0.69 4.10 -6.62
C THR A 113 -0.42 2.76 -5.95
N GLU A 114 -0.07 2.75 -4.66
CA GLU A 114 0.14 1.52 -3.92
C GLU A 114 -1.16 0.71 -3.87
N CYS A 115 -2.31 1.31 -3.59
CA CYS A 115 -3.58 0.60 -3.61
C CYS A 115 -3.86 -0.07 -4.97
N GLU A 116 -3.62 0.62 -6.08
CA GLU A 116 -3.81 0.11 -7.45
C GLU A 116 -2.85 -1.04 -7.78
N VAL A 117 -1.55 -0.84 -7.52
CA VAL A 117 -0.50 -1.81 -7.77
C VAL A 117 -0.75 -3.07 -6.94
N LEU A 118 -1.07 -2.91 -5.66
CA LEU A 118 -1.32 -3.99 -4.73
C LEU A 118 -2.64 -4.73 -5.00
N HIS A 119 -3.64 -4.06 -5.59
CA HIS A 119 -4.85 -4.74 -6.05
C HIS A 119 -4.55 -5.70 -7.21
N SER A 120 -3.58 -5.32 -8.05
CA SER A 120 -3.27 -5.96 -9.33
C SER A 120 -2.17 -7.02 -9.21
N LEU A 121 -1.22 -6.85 -8.28
CA LEU A 121 -0.07 -7.74 -8.10
C LEU A 121 -0.35 -8.79 -7.02
N ARG A 122 -0.43 -10.05 -7.45
CA ARG A 122 -0.42 -11.22 -6.56
C ARG A 122 0.77 -12.11 -6.89
N HIS A 123 1.86 -11.92 -6.18
CA HIS A 123 3.07 -12.71 -6.35
C HIS A 123 3.62 -13.13 -4.98
N ARG A 124 4.23 -14.32 -4.92
CA ARG A 124 4.76 -14.90 -3.66
C ARG A 124 5.95 -14.15 -3.08
N ASN A 125 6.57 -13.27 -3.86
CA ASN A 125 7.75 -12.47 -3.48
C ASN A 125 7.41 -10.99 -3.29
N HIS A 126 6.14 -10.64 -3.04
CA HIS A 126 5.74 -9.29 -2.65
C HIS A 126 5.13 -9.35 -1.26
N VAL A 127 5.32 -8.28 -0.48
CA VAL A 127 4.66 -8.17 0.83
C VAL A 127 3.15 -8.24 0.63
N LYS A 128 2.52 -9.18 1.32
CA LYS A 128 1.08 -9.39 1.22
C LYS A 128 0.33 -8.22 1.84
N VAL A 129 -0.65 -7.74 1.10
CA VAL A 129 -1.55 -6.69 1.56
C VAL A 129 -2.80 -7.31 2.16
N ILE A 130 -3.08 -6.92 3.39
CA ILE A 130 -4.25 -7.37 4.13
C ILE A 130 -5.43 -6.49 3.74
N THR A 131 -5.30 -5.17 3.94
CA THR A 131 -6.32 -4.17 3.59
C THR A 131 -5.72 -2.77 3.53
N SER A 132 -6.47 -1.81 2.98
CA SER A 132 -6.26 -0.38 3.22
C SER A 132 -7.24 0.12 4.29
N CYS A 133 -6.84 1.12 5.07
CA CYS A 133 -7.70 1.87 5.98
C CYS A 133 -7.64 3.36 5.59
N SER A 134 -8.77 3.94 5.21
CA SER A 134 -8.79 5.34 4.76
C SER A 134 -10.04 6.09 5.20
N ASN A 135 -9.85 7.36 5.56
CA ASN A 135 -10.88 8.38 5.76
C ASN A 135 -10.36 9.74 5.21
N LEU A 136 -10.99 10.86 5.58
CA LEU A 136 -10.63 12.19 5.07
C LEU A 136 -9.21 12.61 5.49
N ASP A 137 -8.86 12.34 6.75
CA ASP A 137 -7.64 12.85 7.40
C ASP A 137 -6.63 11.74 7.72
N PHE A 138 -6.92 10.51 7.29
CA PHE A 138 -6.09 9.36 7.56
C PHE A 138 -6.08 8.40 6.37
N LYS A 139 -4.89 7.94 6.00
CA LYS A 139 -4.69 6.86 5.02
C LYS A 139 -3.60 5.95 5.49
N ALA A 140 -3.87 4.65 5.48
CA ALA A 140 -2.91 3.62 5.83
C ALA A 140 -3.09 2.36 4.98
N LEU A 141 -1.97 1.68 4.74
CA LEU A 141 -1.94 0.31 4.22
C LEU A 141 -1.58 -0.64 5.35
N VAL A 142 -2.35 -1.72 5.45
CA VAL A 142 -2.14 -2.81 6.40
C VAL A 142 -1.54 -3.99 5.63
N LEU A 143 -0.33 -4.34 6.02
CA LEU A 143 0.53 -5.31 5.37
C LEU A 143 0.85 -6.45 6.34
N GLU A 144 1.20 -7.61 5.79
CA GLU A 144 1.86 -8.66 6.55
C GLU A 144 3.21 -8.16 7.10
N TYR A 145 3.48 -8.41 8.38
CA TYR A 145 4.76 -8.04 8.99
C TYR A 145 5.84 -9.07 8.63
N ILE A 146 6.98 -8.59 8.15
CA ILE A 146 8.13 -9.42 7.80
C ILE A 146 9.24 -9.22 8.86
N PRO A 147 9.61 -10.27 9.61
CA PRO A 147 10.37 -10.12 10.85
C PRO A 147 11.88 -9.90 10.68
N ASN A 148 12.52 -10.41 9.62
CA ASN A 148 13.97 -10.28 9.45
C ASN A 148 14.39 -8.92 8.87
N GLY A 149 13.45 -7.97 8.77
CA GLY A 149 13.71 -6.61 8.37
C GLY A 149 14.06 -6.48 6.89
N SER A 150 14.80 -5.43 6.56
CA SER A 150 15.11 -5.04 5.19
C SER A 150 16.58 -5.26 4.87
N LEU A 151 16.86 -5.84 3.70
CA LEU A 151 18.20 -5.93 3.13
C LEU A 151 18.63 -4.57 2.58
N GLU A 152 17.74 -3.89 1.84
CA GLU A 152 17.98 -2.58 1.21
C GLU A 152 16.66 -1.80 1.08
N ASN A 153 16.18 -1.20 2.17
CA ASN A 153 14.94 -0.42 2.37
C ASN A 153 13.62 -1.03 1.84
N ASN A 154 13.60 -1.51 0.60
CA ASN A 154 12.45 -2.01 -0.14
C ASN A 154 12.46 -3.54 -0.32
N VAL A 155 13.55 -4.25 -0.02
CA VAL A 155 13.60 -5.73 -0.07
C VAL A 155 13.61 -6.31 1.34
N LEU A 156 12.52 -6.97 1.73
CA LEU A 156 12.35 -7.57 3.06
C LEU A 156 12.63 -9.08 3.01
N LEU A 157 13.12 -9.65 4.11
CA LEU A 157 13.40 -11.08 4.22
C LEU A 157 12.46 -11.74 5.22
N ASP A 158 11.77 -12.81 4.82
CA ASP A 158 10.97 -13.60 5.75
C ASP A 158 11.81 -14.61 6.55
N GLU A 159 11.15 -15.41 7.39
CA GLU A 159 11.78 -16.41 8.26
C GLU A 159 12.58 -17.47 7.49
N ASP A 160 12.16 -17.78 6.26
CA ASP A 160 12.82 -18.73 5.36
C ASP A 160 13.89 -18.06 4.48
N MET A 161 14.22 -16.78 4.74
CA MET A 161 15.15 -15.96 3.98
C MET A 161 14.71 -15.74 2.51
N VAL A 162 13.41 -15.81 2.24
CA VAL A 162 12.85 -15.45 0.94
C VAL A 162 12.69 -13.94 0.86
N ALA A 163 13.14 -13.37 -0.25
CA ALA A 163 13.03 -11.94 -0.52
C ALA A 163 11.63 -11.54 -0.97
N HIS A 164 11.13 -10.46 -0.36
CA HIS A 164 9.85 -9.84 -0.62
C HIS A 164 10.03 -8.36 -0.97
N LEU A 165 9.56 -7.95 -2.14
CA LEU A 165 9.55 -6.55 -2.54
C LEU A 165 8.44 -5.80 -1.80
N SER A 166 8.78 -4.62 -1.31
CA SER A 166 7.93 -3.67 -0.60
C SER A 166 8.10 -2.27 -1.21
N ASP A 167 7.19 -1.36 -0.85
CA ASP A 167 7.17 0.05 -1.25
C ASP A 167 7.00 0.33 -2.75
N PHE A 168 5.73 0.36 -3.18
CA PHE A 168 5.33 0.70 -4.55
C PHE A 168 4.94 2.17 -4.70
N GLY A 169 5.31 3.04 -3.75
CA GLY A 169 4.89 4.43 -3.70
C GLY A 169 5.34 5.28 -4.89
N PHE A 170 6.32 4.80 -5.65
CA PHE A 170 6.87 5.42 -6.86
C PHE A 170 6.58 4.62 -8.15
N SER A 171 5.90 3.50 -8.05
CA SER A 171 5.66 2.61 -9.20
C SER A 171 4.83 3.33 -10.27
N LYS A 172 5.13 3.01 -11.53
CA LYS A 172 4.32 3.44 -12.67
C LYS A 172 3.82 2.22 -13.40
N LEU A 173 2.51 2.18 -13.64
CA LEU A 173 1.88 1.14 -14.46
C LEU A 173 2.05 1.53 -15.93
N LEU A 174 2.80 0.71 -16.67
CA LEU A 174 2.95 0.82 -18.11
C LEU A 174 1.78 0.11 -18.80
N GLY A 175 1.18 0.73 -19.82
CA GLY A 175 0.18 0.07 -20.68
C GLY A 175 0.81 -1.01 -21.56
N GLU A 176 0.01 -1.94 -22.09
CA GLU A 176 0.50 -3.04 -22.95
C GLU A 176 1.30 -2.56 -24.18
N ASP A 177 1.04 -1.35 -24.66
CA ASP A 177 1.71 -0.74 -25.81
C ASP A 177 2.74 0.36 -25.44
N GLU A 178 2.96 0.62 -24.15
CA GLU A 178 3.87 1.67 -23.68
C GLU A 178 5.12 1.05 -23.04
N SER A 179 6.27 1.14 -23.70
CA SER A 179 7.55 0.70 -23.12
C SER A 179 8.22 1.74 -22.24
N GLU A 180 7.79 3.00 -22.34
CA GLU A 180 8.50 4.16 -21.80
C GLU A 180 7.53 5.25 -21.30
N LEU A 181 7.78 5.75 -20.09
CA LEU A 181 7.06 6.89 -19.49
C LEU A 181 8.05 7.94 -18.98
N TYR A 182 7.64 9.20 -18.89
CA TYR A 182 8.49 10.27 -18.35
C TYR A 182 8.08 10.68 -16.93
N THR A 183 9.05 11.00 -16.09
CA THR A 183 8.81 11.42 -14.70
C THR A 183 9.76 12.51 -14.23
N LYS A 184 9.30 13.32 -13.28
CA LYS A 184 10.14 14.27 -12.52
C LYS A 184 10.45 13.78 -11.10
N THR A 185 9.93 12.62 -10.72
CA THR A 185 10.12 12.07 -9.38
C THR A 185 11.53 11.51 -9.22
N LEU A 186 12.28 11.97 -8.23
CA LEU A 186 13.61 11.44 -7.94
C LEU A 186 13.49 10.09 -7.22
N ALA A 187 14.28 9.10 -7.64
CA ALA A 187 14.40 7.81 -6.96
C ALA A 187 15.62 7.80 -6.00
N SER A 188 15.90 6.66 -5.37
CA SER A 188 17.02 6.50 -4.43
C SER A 188 18.37 6.75 -5.09
N LEU A 189 19.06 7.82 -4.66
CA LEU A 189 20.42 8.17 -5.09
C LEU A 189 21.37 6.96 -4.93
N GLY A 190 22.04 6.58 -6.02
CA GLY A 190 22.94 5.42 -6.09
C GLY A 190 22.42 4.25 -6.92
N TYR A 191 21.09 4.06 -7.02
CA TYR A 191 20.48 2.95 -7.79
C TYR A 191 19.85 3.41 -9.11
N ILE A 192 19.72 4.73 -9.29
CA ILE A 192 19.11 5.36 -10.46
C ILE A 192 19.82 4.93 -11.75
N ALA A 193 19.04 4.38 -12.69
CA ALA A 193 19.51 4.12 -14.04
C ALA A 193 19.86 5.45 -14.76
N PRO A 194 20.91 5.50 -15.59
CA PRO A 194 21.33 6.74 -16.27
C PRO A 194 20.20 7.45 -17.03
N ASP A 195 19.44 6.70 -17.82
CA ASP A 195 18.34 7.22 -18.63
C ASP A 195 17.20 7.80 -17.76
N TYR A 196 16.98 7.23 -16.58
CA TYR A 196 16.04 7.76 -15.59
C TYR A 196 16.56 9.06 -14.98
N GLY A 197 17.84 9.11 -14.60
CA GLY A 197 18.44 10.26 -13.94
C GLY A 197 18.61 11.49 -14.83
N GLN A 198 18.84 11.28 -16.13
CA GLN A 198 19.05 12.37 -17.09
C GLN A 198 17.75 12.84 -17.75
N ASP A 199 16.97 11.89 -18.28
CA ASP A 199 15.80 12.21 -19.12
C ASP A 199 14.46 11.96 -18.40
N GLY A 200 14.50 11.41 -17.19
CA GLY A 200 13.30 11.00 -16.46
C GLY A 200 12.61 9.79 -17.09
N LEU A 201 13.33 9.02 -17.92
CA LEU A 201 12.80 7.88 -18.65
C LEU A 201 12.56 6.68 -17.72
N VAL A 202 11.33 6.19 -17.68
CA VAL A 202 10.90 5.04 -16.89
C VAL A 202 10.67 3.87 -17.82
N SER A 203 11.37 2.77 -17.58
CA SER A 203 11.21 1.51 -18.30
C SER A 203 11.56 0.33 -17.40
N THR A 204 11.23 -0.89 -17.81
CA THR A 204 11.63 -2.12 -17.10
C THR A 204 13.15 -2.29 -17.02
N LYS A 205 13.92 -1.66 -17.92
CA LYS A 205 15.40 -1.67 -17.86
C LYS A 205 15.93 -0.89 -16.67
N CYS A 206 15.20 0.11 -16.18
CA CYS A 206 15.56 0.86 -14.97
C CYS A 206 15.55 -0.06 -13.74
N ASP A 207 14.58 -0.97 -13.65
CA ASP A 207 14.50 -1.95 -12.56
C ASP A 207 15.65 -2.97 -12.64
N VAL A 208 15.97 -3.45 -13.85
CA VAL A 208 17.11 -4.36 -14.08
C VAL A 208 18.44 -3.71 -13.68
N HIS A 209 18.64 -2.43 -14.01
CA HIS A 209 19.81 -1.67 -13.59
C HIS A 209 19.89 -1.60 -12.06
N SER A 210 18.80 -1.20 -11.41
CA SER A 210 18.74 -1.04 -9.95
C SER A 210 19.02 -2.36 -9.23
N TYR A 211 18.48 -3.47 -9.75
CA TYR A 211 18.79 -4.82 -9.27
C TYR A 211 20.28 -5.18 -9.42
N GLY A 212 20.91 -4.81 -10.55
CA GLY A 212 22.34 -5.01 -10.74
C GLY A 212 23.20 -4.25 -9.72
N ILE A 213 22.81 -3.02 -9.37
CA ILE A 213 23.47 -2.22 -8.33
C ILE A 213 23.30 -2.86 -6.94
N MET A 214 22.08 -3.28 -6.57
CA MET A 214 21.81 -4.02 -5.34
C MET A 214 22.69 -5.28 -5.20
N LEU A 215 22.82 -6.06 -6.28
CA LEU A 215 23.72 -7.22 -6.28
C LEU A 215 25.18 -6.82 -6.03
N LEU A 216 25.65 -5.77 -6.70
CA LEU A 216 27.02 -5.28 -6.51
C LEU A 216 27.24 -4.80 -5.07
N GLU A 217 26.33 -4.04 -4.50
CA GLU A 217 26.38 -3.62 -3.09
C GLU A 217 26.40 -4.83 -2.15
N THR A 218 25.53 -5.81 -2.36
CA THR A 218 25.47 -7.04 -1.56
C THR A 218 26.80 -7.79 -1.58
N PHE A 219 27.42 -7.97 -2.76
CA PHE A 219 28.69 -8.69 -2.88
C PHE A 219 29.89 -7.89 -2.39
N THR A 220 29.91 -6.58 -2.61
CA THR A 220 31.05 -5.72 -2.26
C THR A 220 30.98 -5.18 -0.84
N ARG A 221 29.78 -5.19 -0.23
CA ARG A 221 29.46 -4.52 1.04
C ARG A 221 29.83 -3.04 1.04
N ARG A 222 29.75 -2.39 -0.13
CA ARG A 222 30.00 -0.96 -0.30
C ARG A 222 28.75 -0.31 -0.87
N LYS A 223 28.43 0.87 -0.36
CA LYS A 223 27.30 1.64 -0.88
C LYS A 223 27.60 2.06 -2.33
N PRO A 224 26.60 2.08 -3.23
CA PRO A 224 26.80 2.44 -4.64
C PRO A 224 27.40 3.83 -4.87
N SER A 225 27.31 4.72 -3.87
CA SER A 225 27.80 6.11 -3.91
C SER A 225 29.18 6.31 -3.26
N GLU A 226 29.84 5.26 -2.78
CA GLU A 226 31.16 5.29 -2.09
C GLU A 226 32.28 4.70 -2.96
#